data_AF-A0A497FW92-F1
#
_entry.id   AF-A0A497FW92-F1
#
_cell.length_a   1.000
_cell.length_b   1.000
_cell.length_c   1.000
_cell.angle_alpha   90.00
_cell.angle_beta   90.00
_cell.angle_gamma   90.00
#
_symmetry.space_group_name_H-M   'P 1'
#
loop_
_entity.id
_entity.type
_entity.pdbx_description
1 polymer ?
#
loop_
_entity_poly.entity_id
_entity_poly.type
_entity_poly.pdbx_seq_one_letter_code
_entity_poly.pdbx_strand_id
1 'polypeptide(L)'
;MLFCIKYLLGNEVRHCVKRELIITLFLVLSIAFSSASPNEGKSVVLEVPYVNQRYDVPEWFDGRYSCGPTSVVMVLAYYGVLPLWPINCTKPFPHTSLYRQYIVCKFKVRDFIFDEKKPDASREHFGYGVYGYVYTPEVGAVWSKMVKVFEIFGFKAYVDTTPTWEELVAEINAGRPVILSTQLTSSGHIVVAVGYTSDRGVIVNDPAGDKRMSYFNYNGAKVVYD
;
A
#
# COMPACT_ATOMS: atom_id res chain seq x y z
N MET A 1 3.60 -7.51 15.22
CA MET A 1 3.87 -7.41 13.77
C MET A 1 4.12 -5.95 13.45
N LEU A 2 5.31 -5.63 12.92
CA LEU A 2 5.73 -4.26 12.57
C LEU A 2 5.49 -4.07 11.07
N PHE A 3 4.87 -2.95 10.68
CA PHE A 3 4.43 -2.65 9.32
C PHE A 3 5.06 -1.38 8.81
N CYS A 4 5.64 -1.45 7.62
CA CYS A 4 6.22 -0.30 6.98
C CYS A 4 5.24 0.33 5.99
N ILE A 5 5.05 1.65 6.13
CA ILE A 5 4.39 2.48 5.15
C ILE A 5 5.47 3.38 4.52
N LYS A 6 5.80 3.17 3.25
CA LYS A 6 6.99 3.75 2.61
C LYS A 6 6.65 4.91 1.67
N TYR A 7 7.39 6.02 1.76
CA TYR A 7 7.35 7.13 0.80
C TYR A 7 8.43 6.95 -0.27
N LEU A 8 8.07 6.59 -1.51
CA LEU A 8 9.05 6.61 -2.60
C LEU A 8 9.08 8.02 -3.22
N LEU A 9 10.13 8.79 -2.92
CA LEU A 9 10.44 10.03 -3.63
C LEU A 9 11.32 9.70 -4.84
N GLY A 10 10.91 10.15 -6.04
CA GLY A 10 11.63 9.93 -7.29
C GLY A 10 12.99 10.64 -7.36
N ASN A 11 13.98 9.87 -7.83
CA ASN A 11 15.40 10.13 -8.16
C ASN A 11 15.99 11.55 -8.18
N GLU A 12 17.17 11.69 -7.56
CA GLU A 12 18.36 12.24 -8.23
C GLU A 12 19.60 11.37 -7.97
N VAL A 13 20.36 11.10 -9.03
CA VAL A 13 21.69 10.50 -9.03
C VAL A 13 22.74 11.62 -8.94
N ARG A 14 23.68 11.54 -7.99
CA ARG A 14 25.13 11.78 -8.21
C ARG A 14 25.99 11.54 -6.96
N HIS A 15 27.20 11.04 -7.22
CA HIS A 15 28.27 10.65 -6.29
C HIS A 15 28.74 11.74 -5.30
N CYS A 16 29.12 11.33 -4.09
CA CYS A 16 30.44 11.65 -3.51
C CYS A 16 30.71 10.75 -2.27
N VAL A 17 31.57 9.74 -2.43
CA VAL A 17 32.21 9.07 -1.29
C VAL A 17 33.37 9.95 -0.84
N LYS A 18 33.33 10.45 0.39
CA LYS A 18 34.52 10.96 1.08
C LYS A 18 35.00 9.94 2.12
N ARG A 19 36.18 9.45 1.76
CA ARG A 19 37.13 8.59 2.45
C ARG A 19 37.45 9.14 3.85
N GLU A 20 37.31 8.31 4.87
CA GLU A 20 38.05 8.43 6.12
C GLU A 20 38.81 7.12 6.33
N LEU A 21 40.09 7.28 6.62
CA LEU A 21 41.14 6.27 6.55
C LEU A 21 41.30 5.63 7.93
N ILE A 22 40.98 4.34 8.09
CA ILE A 22 41.43 3.57 9.27
C ILE A 22 42.11 2.30 8.76
N ILE A 23 43.44 2.33 8.84
CA ILE A 23 44.32 1.20 8.65
C ILE A 23 44.16 0.30 9.88
N THR A 24 43.62 -0.90 9.71
CA THR A 24 43.82 -1.98 10.67
C THR A 24 44.01 -3.28 9.90
N LEU A 25 45.23 -3.79 10.00
CA LEU A 25 45.72 -5.03 9.40
C LEU A 25 45.02 -6.23 10.06
N PHE A 26 44.09 -6.87 9.36
CA PHE A 26 43.59 -8.19 9.70
C PHE A 26 44.02 -9.19 8.62
N LEU A 27 44.94 -10.07 9.01
CA LEU A 27 45.32 -11.25 8.26
C LEU A 27 44.14 -12.22 8.28
N VAL A 28 43.28 -12.20 7.27
CA VAL A 28 42.18 -13.15 7.12
C VAL A 28 42.50 -14.08 5.94
N LEU A 29 42.73 -15.34 6.30
CA LEU A 29 42.93 -16.47 5.41
C LEU A 29 41.78 -16.53 4.40
N SER A 30 42.10 -16.36 3.10
CA SER A 30 41.14 -16.37 2.01
C SER A 30 40.53 -17.76 1.82
N ILE A 31 39.44 -18.05 2.54
CA ILE A 31 38.49 -19.05 2.09
C ILE A 31 37.54 -18.30 1.17
N ALA A 32 37.63 -18.56 -0.14
CA ALA A 32 36.65 -18.13 -1.10
C ALA A 32 35.31 -18.78 -0.74
N PHE A 33 34.54 -18.12 0.12
CA PHE A 33 33.11 -18.35 0.20
C PHE A 33 32.54 -17.83 -1.11
N SER A 34 32.20 -18.75 -2.02
CA SER A 34 31.17 -18.46 -3.02
C SER A 34 29.93 -18.04 -2.25
N SER A 35 29.68 -16.74 -2.15
CA SER A 35 28.37 -16.22 -1.81
C SER A 35 27.46 -16.55 -3.00
N ALA A 36 26.97 -17.79 -3.05
CA ALA A 36 25.72 -18.03 -3.74
C ALA A 36 24.69 -17.13 -3.03
N SER A 37 24.29 -16.06 -3.70
CA SER A 37 23.19 -15.19 -3.27
C SER A 37 21.99 -16.10 -3.03
N PRO A 38 21.42 -16.19 -1.80
CA PRO A 38 20.35 -17.14 -1.54
C PRO A 38 19.02 -16.84 -2.27
N ASN A 39 18.97 -15.88 -3.20
CA ASN A 39 17.71 -15.44 -3.81
C ASN A 39 17.82 -14.87 -5.23
N GLU A 40 18.81 -15.28 -6.03
CA GLU A 40 18.66 -15.10 -7.49
C GLU A 40 17.57 -16.05 -8.01
N GLY A 41 16.33 -15.54 -8.14
CA GLY A 41 15.30 -16.17 -8.96
C GLY A 41 13.92 -16.41 -8.33
N LYS A 42 13.66 -16.05 -7.06
CA LYS A 42 12.30 -16.10 -6.51
C LYS A 42 11.66 -14.72 -6.48
N SER A 43 10.78 -14.45 -7.43
CA SER A 43 9.75 -13.43 -7.26
C SER A 43 8.75 -13.92 -6.22
N VAL A 44 8.60 -13.16 -5.14
CA VAL A 44 7.55 -13.41 -4.14
C VAL A 44 6.37 -12.51 -4.47
N VAL A 45 5.17 -13.10 -4.55
CA VAL A 45 3.91 -12.36 -4.72
C VAL A 45 2.97 -12.80 -3.62
N LEU A 46 2.54 -11.84 -2.81
CA LEU A 46 1.61 -12.02 -1.72
C LEU A 46 0.16 -12.00 -2.25
N GLU A 47 -0.67 -12.89 -1.74
CA GLU A 47 -2.09 -12.98 -2.08
C GLU A 47 -2.92 -11.97 -1.28
N VAL A 48 -2.64 -10.68 -1.48
CA VAL A 48 -3.42 -9.58 -0.90
C VAL A 48 -4.74 -9.44 -1.67
N PRO A 49 -5.91 -9.48 -1.00
CA PRO A 49 -7.19 -9.25 -1.65
C PRO A 49 -7.22 -7.89 -2.37
N TYR A 50 -7.64 -7.89 -3.63
CA TYR A 50 -7.78 -6.67 -4.41
C TYR A 50 -9.09 -5.96 -4.09
N VAL A 51 -9.03 -4.64 -3.93
CA VAL A 51 -10.18 -3.76 -3.77
C VAL A 51 -9.93 -2.48 -4.58
N ASN A 52 -10.91 -2.04 -5.34
CA ASN A 52 -10.85 -0.88 -6.21
C ASN A 52 -11.54 0.35 -5.59
N GLN A 53 -10.85 1.49 -5.54
CA GLN A 53 -11.36 2.68 -4.86
C GLN A 53 -12.62 3.28 -5.50
N ARG A 54 -12.90 2.98 -6.77
CA ARG A 54 -14.02 3.54 -7.53
C ARG A 54 -15.15 2.54 -7.77
N TYR A 55 -14.80 1.28 -7.95
CA TYR A 55 -15.76 0.24 -8.32
C TYR A 55 -16.15 -0.67 -7.14
N ASP A 56 -15.34 -0.70 -6.09
CA ASP A 56 -15.66 -1.32 -4.80
C ASP A 56 -16.08 -0.27 -3.77
N VAL A 57 -17.03 0.59 -4.15
CA VAL A 57 -17.70 1.56 -3.28
C VAL A 57 -19.17 1.70 -3.71
N PRO A 58 -20.07 2.23 -2.86
CA PRO A 58 -21.43 2.56 -3.28
C PRO A 58 -21.49 3.47 -4.49
N GLU A 59 -22.50 3.26 -5.35
CA GLU A 59 -22.66 4.04 -6.59
C GLU A 59 -22.82 5.55 -6.33
N TRP A 60 -23.35 5.92 -5.16
CA TRP A 60 -23.48 7.30 -4.73
C TRP A 60 -22.16 7.92 -4.24
N PHE A 61 -21.10 7.15 -4.04
CA PHE A 61 -19.85 7.65 -3.47
C PHE A 61 -18.79 7.85 -4.56
N ASP A 62 -18.24 9.05 -4.66
CA ASP A 62 -17.14 9.36 -5.54
C ASP A 62 -15.78 9.02 -4.90
N GLY A 63 -15.30 7.81 -5.20
CA GLY A 63 -14.07 7.26 -4.64
C GLY A 63 -12.76 7.78 -5.22
N ARG A 64 -12.74 8.83 -6.06
CA ARG A 64 -11.50 9.34 -6.68
C ARG A 64 -10.38 9.71 -5.69
N TYR A 65 -10.70 10.05 -4.45
CA TYR A 65 -9.73 10.39 -3.39
C TYR A 65 -9.51 9.27 -2.35
N SER A 66 -9.84 8.02 -2.70
CA SER A 66 -9.85 6.90 -1.75
C SER A 66 -8.68 5.92 -1.89
N CYS A 67 -7.60 6.27 -2.59
CA CYS A 67 -6.44 5.39 -2.80
C CYS A 67 -5.80 4.90 -1.47
N GLY A 68 -5.57 5.82 -0.53
CA GLY A 68 -5.06 5.50 0.81
C GLY A 68 -5.98 4.62 1.63
N PRO A 69 -7.26 5.02 1.86
CA PRO A 69 -8.24 4.20 2.57
C PRO A 69 -8.42 2.79 1.98
N THR A 70 -8.47 2.68 0.66
CA THR A 70 -8.60 1.39 -0.04
C THR A 70 -7.35 0.53 0.17
N SER A 71 -6.16 1.12 0.12
CA SER A 71 -4.89 0.43 0.40
C SER A 71 -4.82 -0.11 1.84
N VAL A 72 -5.29 0.68 2.82
CA VAL A 72 -5.41 0.22 4.21
C VAL A 72 -6.36 -0.98 4.32
N VAL A 73 -7.53 -0.92 3.67
CA VAL A 73 -8.50 -2.02 3.68
C VAL A 73 -7.93 -3.28 3.05
N MET A 74 -7.20 -3.20 1.93
CA MET A 74 -6.53 -4.35 1.31
C MET A 74 -5.54 -5.03 2.27
N VAL A 75 -4.70 -4.24 2.96
CA VAL A 75 -3.72 -4.78 3.92
C VAL A 75 -4.42 -5.39 5.14
N LEU A 76 -5.44 -4.74 5.71
CA LEU A 76 -6.21 -5.31 6.81
C LEU A 76 -6.93 -6.62 6.42
N ALA A 77 -7.46 -6.69 5.20
CA ALA A 77 -8.07 -7.89 4.65
C ALA A 77 -7.06 -9.04 4.50
N TYR A 78 -5.83 -8.75 4.05
CA TYR A 78 -4.77 -9.74 3.95
C TYR A 78 -4.44 -10.40 5.30
N TYR A 79 -4.51 -9.65 6.41
CA TYR A 79 -4.30 -10.19 7.75
C TYR A 79 -5.52 -10.90 8.34
N GLY A 80 -6.64 -11.00 7.61
CA GLY A 80 -7.84 -11.69 8.05
C GLY A 80 -8.52 -11.06 9.26
N VAL A 81 -8.26 -9.77 9.54
CA VAL A 81 -8.88 -9.06 10.68
C VAL A 81 -10.18 -8.34 10.34
N LEU A 82 -10.55 -8.32 9.05
CA LEU A 82 -11.84 -7.84 8.58
C LEU A 82 -12.77 -9.04 8.34
N PRO A 83 -13.90 -9.14 9.06
CA PRO A 83 -14.97 -10.03 8.67
C PRO A 83 -15.40 -9.78 7.21
N LEU A 84 -15.89 -10.80 6.53
CA LEU A 84 -16.41 -10.62 5.18
C LEU A 84 -17.71 -9.81 5.23
N TRP A 85 -17.81 -8.79 4.38
CA TRP A 85 -19.02 -7.99 4.22
C TRP A 85 -19.41 -7.97 2.73
N PRO A 86 -19.91 -9.09 2.20
CA PRO A 86 -20.16 -9.26 0.76
C PRO A 86 -21.28 -8.34 0.28
N ILE A 87 -21.00 -7.61 -0.80
CA ILE A 87 -21.96 -6.72 -1.46
C ILE A 87 -21.77 -6.83 -2.97
N ASN A 88 -22.88 -6.95 -3.70
CA ASN A 88 -22.85 -6.97 -5.16
C ASN A 88 -22.61 -5.56 -5.72
N CYS A 89 -21.67 -5.47 -6.65
CA CYS A 89 -21.34 -4.31 -7.45
C CYS A 89 -21.80 -4.57 -8.89
N THR A 90 -22.31 -3.54 -9.54
CA THR A 90 -22.81 -3.58 -10.92
C THR A 90 -21.79 -3.04 -11.92
N LYS A 91 -20.84 -2.22 -11.45
CA LYS A 91 -19.82 -1.53 -12.24
C LYS A 91 -18.42 -1.94 -11.78
N PRO A 92 -17.43 -2.04 -12.69
CA PRO A 92 -17.58 -1.84 -14.14
C PRO A 92 -18.22 -3.05 -14.84
N PHE A 93 -18.35 -4.15 -14.12
CA PHE A 93 -19.09 -5.36 -14.45
C PHE A 93 -19.69 -5.95 -13.17
N PRO A 94 -20.69 -6.83 -13.24
CA PRO A 94 -21.23 -7.51 -12.06
C PRO A 94 -20.16 -8.32 -11.30
N HIS A 95 -19.92 -8.00 -10.03
CA HIS A 95 -19.02 -8.76 -9.16
C HIS A 95 -19.43 -8.60 -7.69
N THR A 96 -18.86 -9.42 -6.81
CA THR A 96 -19.07 -9.28 -5.36
C THR A 96 -17.82 -8.69 -4.72
N SER A 97 -17.99 -7.57 -4.07
CA SER A 97 -16.96 -6.95 -3.25
C SER A 97 -17.08 -7.41 -1.81
N LEU A 98 -16.01 -7.97 -1.25
CA LEU A 98 -16.01 -8.50 0.12
C LEU A 98 -15.70 -7.46 1.19
N TYR A 99 -15.08 -6.34 0.80
CA TYR A 99 -14.51 -5.37 1.74
C TYR A 99 -14.90 -3.91 1.48
N ARG A 100 -15.68 -3.62 0.42
CA ARG A 100 -16.06 -2.23 0.07
C ARG A 100 -16.68 -1.41 1.20
N GLN A 101 -17.44 -2.06 2.07
CA GLN A 101 -18.13 -1.39 3.17
C GLN A 101 -17.16 -0.78 4.18
N TYR A 102 -15.99 -1.39 4.40
CA TYR A 102 -14.98 -0.85 5.31
C TYR A 102 -14.34 0.45 4.80
N ILE A 103 -14.40 0.71 3.49
CA ILE A 103 -13.86 1.96 2.94
C ILE A 103 -14.75 3.13 3.37
N VAL A 104 -16.06 3.03 3.24
CA VAL A 104 -16.96 4.20 3.33
C VAL A 104 -18.07 4.12 4.36
N CYS A 105 -18.38 2.95 4.92
CA CYS A 105 -19.47 2.79 5.87
C CYS A 105 -18.95 2.75 7.30
N LYS A 106 -19.84 3.10 8.24
CA LYS A 106 -19.52 3.06 9.67
C LYS A 106 -19.36 1.61 10.11
N PHE A 107 -18.29 1.34 10.85
CA PHE A 107 -18.09 0.07 11.53
C PHE A 107 -17.34 0.31 12.84
N LYS A 108 -17.32 -0.72 13.69
CA LYS A 108 -16.73 -0.66 15.02
C LYS A 108 -15.66 -1.75 15.16
N VAL A 109 -14.54 -1.40 15.79
CA VAL A 109 -13.45 -2.30 16.15
C VAL A 109 -13.19 -2.14 17.64
N ARG A 110 -13.52 -3.17 18.43
CA ARG A 110 -13.51 -3.08 19.91
C ARG A 110 -14.29 -1.83 20.34
N ASP A 111 -13.68 -0.87 21.02
CA ASP A 111 -14.35 0.35 21.48
C ASP A 111 -14.25 1.54 20.52
N PHE A 112 -13.50 1.39 19.42
CA PHE A 112 -13.32 2.45 18.43
C PHE A 112 -14.37 2.37 17.32
N ILE A 113 -14.99 3.49 16.98
CA ILE A 113 -15.99 3.60 15.92
C ILE A 113 -15.41 4.43 14.77
N PHE A 114 -15.46 3.90 13.55
CA PHE A 114 -15.10 4.60 12.33
C PHE A 114 -16.31 5.38 11.79
N ASP A 115 -16.67 6.47 12.45
CA ASP A 115 -17.85 7.31 12.11
C ASP A 115 -17.52 8.78 11.80
N GLU A 116 -16.23 9.14 11.72
CA GLU A 116 -15.81 10.43 11.18
C GLU A 116 -16.39 10.63 9.78
N LYS A 117 -17.04 11.77 9.55
CA LYS A 117 -17.69 12.10 8.28
C LYS A 117 -16.78 12.99 7.44
N LYS A 118 -16.50 12.60 6.19
CA LYS A 118 -15.75 13.43 5.24
C LYS A 118 -16.47 13.53 3.89
N PRO A 119 -16.42 14.70 3.22
CA PRO A 119 -16.97 14.83 1.87
C PRO A 119 -16.18 13.93 0.92
N ASP A 120 -16.86 13.31 -0.04
CA ASP A 120 -16.24 12.52 -1.10
C ASP A 120 -15.58 13.42 -2.17
N ALA A 121 -15.11 12.83 -3.27
CA ALA A 121 -14.41 13.61 -4.28
C ALA A 121 -15.30 14.56 -5.11
N SER A 122 -16.61 14.28 -5.22
CA SER A 122 -17.56 15.21 -5.85
C SER A 122 -17.96 16.34 -4.92
N ARG A 123 -17.77 16.17 -3.60
CA ARG A 123 -18.22 17.07 -2.53
C ARG A 123 -19.74 17.11 -2.34
N GLU A 124 -20.46 16.21 -3.00
CA GLU A 124 -21.92 16.12 -2.93
C GLU A 124 -22.37 15.05 -1.92
N HIS A 125 -21.53 14.04 -1.67
CA HIS A 125 -21.79 12.97 -0.73
C HIS A 125 -20.69 12.85 0.32
N PHE A 126 -20.87 11.93 1.26
CA PHE A 126 -19.98 11.77 2.40
C PHE A 126 -19.64 10.31 2.65
N GLY A 127 -18.36 10.05 2.90
CA GLY A 127 -17.86 8.77 3.38
C GLY A 127 -17.56 8.78 4.87
N TYR A 128 -17.62 7.59 5.46
CA TYR A 128 -17.23 7.25 6.82
C TYR A 128 -16.13 6.17 6.77
N GLY A 129 -16.07 5.26 7.75
CA GLY A 129 -15.18 4.12 7.66
C GLY A 129 -13.71 4.53 7.66
N VAL A 130 -12.87 3.75 6.99
CA VAL A 130 -11.45 4.09 6.83
C VAL A 130 -11.28 5.41 6.05
N TYR A 131 -12.14 5.68 5.07
CA TYR A 131 -12.14 6.94 4.31
C TYR A 131 -12.31 8.14 5.22
N GLY A 132 -13.39 8.17 5.98
CA GLY A 132 -13.74 9.27 6.87
C GLY A 132 -12.68 9.55 7.94
N TYR A 133 -11.99 8.49 8.40
CA TYR A 133 -10.89 8.63 9.35
C TYR A 133 -9.62 9.17 8.69
N VAL A 134 -9.14 8.50 7.63
CA VAL A 134 -7.80 8.73 7.04
C VAL A 134 -7.76 9.96 6.13
N TYR A 135 -8.83 10.21 5.36
CA TYR A 135 -8.87 11.29 4.38
C TYR A 135 -9.09 12.65 5.05
N THR A 136 -8.30 13.62 4.64
CA THR A 136 -8.49 15.03 5.00
C THR A 136 -8.70 15.85 3.73
N PRO A 137 -9.80 16.64 3.64
CA PRO A 137 -10.04 17.56 2.55
C PRO A 137 -8.79 18.37 2.20
N GLU A 138 -8.50 18.51 0.91
CA GLU A 138 -7.37 19.32 0.38
C GLU A 138 -5.97 18.76 0.68
N VAL A 139 -5.86 17.77 1.57
CA VAL A 139 -4.59 17.11 1.92
C VAL A 139 -4.50 15.72 1.30
N GLY A 140 -5.59 14.96 1.26
CA GLY A 140 -5.59 13.55 0.85
C GLY A 140 -5.49 12.61 2.06
N ALA A 141 -4.94 11.41 1.85
CA ALA A 141 -4.76 10.44 2.92
C ALA A 141 -3.62 10.86 3.86
N VAL A 142 -3.90 10.90 5.17
CA VAL A 142 -2.91 11.29 6.18
C VAL A 142 -2.21 10.05 6.73
N TRP A 143 -0.89 9.95 6.53
CA TRP A 143 -0.11 8.77 6.87
C TRP A 143 -0.11 8.42 8.36
N SER A 144 -0.03 9.41 9.26
CA SER A 144 -0.13 9.16 10.70
C SER A 144 -1.49 8.59 11.09
N LYS A 145 -2.57 8.97 10.39
CA LYS A 145 -3.88 8.37 10.57
C LYS A 145 -3.95 6.94 10.02
N MET A 146 -3.29 6.66 8.89
CA MET A 146 -3.18 5.28 8.37
C MET A 146 -2.46 4.36 9.37
N VAL A 147 -1.34 4.81 9.95
CA VAL A 147 -0.66 4.12 11.06
C VAL A 147 -1.65 3.87 12.19
N LYS A 148 -2.42 4.89 12.58
CA LYS A 148 -3.38 4.77 13.67
C LYS A 148 -4.49 3.75 13.40
N VAL A 149 -4.94 3.61 12.15
CA VAL A 149 -5.87 2.53 11.77
C VAL A 149 -5.27 1.16 12.09
N PHE A 150 -4.03 0.90 11.68
CA PHE A 150 -3.37 -0.38 11.99
C PHE A 150 -3.21 -0.62 13.50
N GLU A 151 -2.90 0.42 14.28
CA GLU A 151 -2.84 0.32 15.74
C GLU A 151 -4.20 -0.02 16.37
N ILE A 152 -5.30 0.54 15.86
CA ILE A 152 -6.66 0.22 16.32
C ILE A 152 -6.97 -1.28 16.13
N PHE A 153 -6.48 -1.87 15.05
CA PHE A 153 -6.58 -3.31 14.79
C PHE A 153 -5.54 -4.16 15.55
N GLY A 154 -4.67 -3.55 16.36
CA GLY A 154 -3.69 -4.25 17.20
C GLY A 154 -2.33 -4.51 16.54
N PHE A 155 -2.04 -3.85 15.41
CA PHE A 155 -0.74 -3.94 14.75
C PHE A 155 0.20 -2.81 15.20
N LYS A 156 1.51 -3.00 14.99
CA LYS A 156 2.47 -1.89 15.07
C LYS A 156 2.76 -1.43 13.65
N ALA A 157 2.55 -0.16 13.33
CA ALA A 157 2.86 0.39 12.03
C ALA A 157 3.71 1.66 12.18
N TYR A 158 4.47 1.99 11.14
CA TYR A 158 5.27 3.20 11.10
C TYR A 158 5.39 3.70 9.65
N VAL A 159 5.75 4.97 9.51
CA VAL A 159 6.07 5.57 8.22
C VAL A 159 7.58 5.61 8.07
N ASP A 160 8.07 5.14 6.93
CA ASP A 160 9.45 5.27 6.50
C ASP A 160 9.53 6.26 5.34
N THR A 161 10.26 7.35 5.57
CA THR A 161 10.43 8.45 4.62
C THR A 161 11.69 8.33 3.77
N THR A 162 12.54 7.32 4.04
CA THR A 162 13.77 7.06 3.29
C THR A 162 13.87 5.59 2.88
N PRO A 163 12.83 5.03 2.24
CA PRO A 163 12.80 3.61 1.95
C PRO A 163 13.84 3.20 0.92
N THR A 164 14.43 2.03 1.16
CA THR A 164 15.32 1.35 0.21
C THR A 164 14.62 0.18 -0.48
N TRP A 165 15.18 -0.25 -1.60
CA TRP A 165 14.73 -1.44 -2.32
C TRP A 165 14.89 -2.71 -1.47
N GLU A 166 16.01 -2.80 -0.76
CA GLU A 166 16.37 -3.95 0.05
C GLU A 166 15.39 -4.13 1.22
N GLU A 167 14.91 -3.04 1.82
CA GLU A 167 13.85 -3.09 2.82
C GLU A 167 12.50 -3.52 2.22
N LEU A 168 12.12 -3.04 1.03
CA LEU A 168 10.89 -3.48 0.36
C LEU A 168 10.94 -5.01 0.13
N VAL A 169 12.05 -5.48 -0.43
CA VAL A 169 12.29 -6.92 -0.65
C VAL A 169 12.24 -7.70 0.66
N ALA A 170 12.84 -7.18 1.74
CA ALA A 170 12.82 -7.81 3.06
C ALA A 170 11.40 -7.90 3.66
N GLU A 171 10.60 -6.84 3.53
CA GLU A 171 9.19 -6.84 3.98
C GLU A 171 8.36 -7.88 3.21
N ILE A 172 8.45 -7.89 1.87
CA ILE A 172 7.73 -8.83 1.02
C ILE A 172 8.16 -10.28 1.30
N ASN A 173 9.46 -10.56 1.40
CA ASN A 173 9.98 -11.89 1.72
C ASN A 173 9.52 -12.39 3.10
N ALA A 174 9.25 -11.46 4.01
CA ALA A 174 8.72 -11.78 5.32
C ALA A 174 7.18 -11.81 5.37
N GLY A 175 6.51 -11.83 4.21
CA GLY A 175 5.06 -11.94 4.10
C GLY A 175 4.31 -10.66 4.47
N ARG A 176 4.97 -9.49 4.42
CA ARG A 176 4.36 -8.22 4.81
C ARG A 176 4.14 -7.32 3.59
N PRO A 177 2.90 -7.13 3.12
CA PRO A 177 2.63 -6.16 2.08
C PRO A 177 2.89 -4.74 2.59
N VAL A 178 3.34 -3.87 1.70
CA VAL A 178 3.80 -2.52 2.04
C VAL A 178 2.92 -1.50 1.32
N ILE A 179 2.39 -0.52 2.05
CA ILE A 179 1.69 0.60 1.43
C ILE A 179 2.74 1.61 0.95
N LEU A 180 2.70 1.97 -0.33
CA LEU A 180 3.64 2.87 -0.98
C LEU A 180 2.97 4.18 -1.38
N SER A 181 3.64 5.30 -1.14
CA SER A 181 3.42 6.53 -1.89
C SER A 181 4.16 6.47 -3.22
N THR A 182 3.55 6.92 -4.30
CA THR A 182 4.16 6.96 -5.64
C THR A 182 3.86 8.29 -6.36
N GLN A 183 4.54 8.51 -7.47
CA GLN A 183 4.33 9.65 -8.38
C GLN A 183 3.60 9.25 -9.67
N LEU A 184 2.79 8.17 -9.63
CA LEU A 184 2.01 7.68 -10.79
C LEU A 184 1.01 8.72 -11.33
N THR A 185 0.70 9.74 -10.52
CA THR A 185 -0.03 10.94 -10.94
C THR A 185 0.68 12.19 -10.43
N SER A 186 0.37 13.35 -11.01
CA SER A 186 0.90 14.65 -10.56
C SER A 186 0.51 15.02 -9.13
N SER A 187 -0.58 14.46 -8.61
CA SER A 187 -1.02 14.66 -7.22
C SER A 187 -0.48 13.60 -6.25
N GLY A 188 0.38 12.71 -6.73
CA GLY A 188 0.78 11.50 -6.03
C GLY A 188 -0.28 10.39 -6.11
N HIS A 189 0.07 9.19 -5.67
CA HIS A 189 -0.86 8.06 -5.58
C HIS A 189 -0.42 7.09 -4.48
N ILE A 190 -1.35 6.31 -3.94
CA ILE A 190 -1.07 5.32 -2.90
C ILE A 190 -1.48 3.95 -3.42
N VAL A 191 -0.55 2.99 -3.37
CA VAL A 191 -0.72 1.61 -3.84
C VAL A 191 -0.22 0.63 -2.78
N VAL A 192 -0.53 -0.65 -2.92
CA VAL A 192 -0.01 -1.71 -2.04
C VAL A 192 1.00 -2.55 -2.81
N ALA A 193 2.27 -2.52 -2.44
CA ALA A 193 3.24 -3.50 -2.91
C ALA A 193 2.93 -4.87 -2.33
N VAL A 194 2.79 -5.83 -3.24
CA VAL A 194 2.49 -7.23 -2.95
C VAL A 194 3.60 -8.15 -3.45
N GLY A 195 4.57 -7.64 -4.21
CA GLY A 195 5.66 -8.44 -4.72
C GLY A 195 6.73 -7.61 -5.41
N TYR A 196 7.73 -8.28 -5.95
CA TYR A 196 8.77 -7.67 -6.77
C TYR A 196 9.25 -8.63 -7.87
N THR A 197 9.84 -8.07 -8.92
CA THR A 197 10.47 -8.81 -10.02
C THR A 197 12.00 -8.74 -9.92
N SER A 198 12.70 -9.65 -10.61
CA SER A 198 14.17 -9.73 -10.56
C SER A 198 14.88 -8.50 -11.14
N ASP A 199 14.22 -7.81 -12.06
CA ASP A 199 14.66 -6.56 -12.71
C ASP A 199 14.26 -5.29 -11.94
N ARG A 200 13.93 -5.44 -10.64
CA ARG A 200 13.58 -4.35 -9.72
C ARG A 200 12.24 -3.65 -10.00
N GLY A 201 11.32 -4.29 -10.72
CA GLY A 201 9.92 -3.87 -10.78
C GLY A 201 9.17 -4.21 -9.49
N VAL A 202 8.24 -3.35 -9.09
CA VAL A 202 7.34 -3.58 -7.95
C VAL A 202 6.00 -4.10 -8.45
N ILE A 203 5.58 -5.25 -7.93
CA ILE A 203 4.25 -5.80 -8.17
C ILE A 203 3.31 -5.18 -7.14
N VAL A 204 2.26 -4.48 -7.58
CA VAL A 204 1.33 -3.76 -6.72
C VAL A 204 -0.12 -4.15 -6.97
N ASN A 205 -0.94 -4.03 -5.94
CA ASN A 205 -2.37 -3.83 -6.06
C ASN A 205 -2.63 -2.32 -6.08
N ASP A 206 -3.01 -1.80 -7.25
CA ASP A 206 -3.32 -0.40 -7.48
C ASP A 206 -4.83 -0.14 -7.33
N PRO A 207 -5.25 0.63 -6.30
CA PRO A 207 -6.67 0.83 -6.03
C PRO A 207 -7.39 1.62 -7.13
N ALA A 208 -6.69 2.35 -8.01
CA ALA A 208 -7.29 3.10 -9.12
C ALA A 208 -7.38 2.30 -10.45
N GLY A 209 -6.77 1.11 -10.50
CA GLY A 209 -6.65 0.29 -11.72
C GLY A 209 -5.21 0.25 -12.26
N ASP A 210 -5.00 -0.34 -13.42
CA ASP A 210 -3.68 -0.29 -14.09
C ASP A 210 -3.46 1.09 -14.72
N LYS A 211 -2.40 1.80 -14.31
CA LYS A 211 -2.07 3.14 -14.84
C LYS A 211 -1.79 3.11 -16.34
N ARG A 212 -1.21 2.02 -16.84
CA ARG A 212 -0.83 1.85 -18.26
C ARG A 212 -2.06 1.81 -19.17
N MET A 213 -3.21 1.44 -18.61
CA MET A 213 -4.52 1.46 -19.28
C MET A 213 -5.32 2.74 -19.03
N SER A 214 -4.69 3.77 -18.43
CA SER A 214 -5.33 4.96 -17.86
C SER A 214 -6.27 4.67 -16.69
N TYR A 215 -6.31 5.59 -15.72
CA TYR A 215 -7.29 5.53 -14.64
C TYR A 215 -8.64 6.11 -15.09
N PHE A 216 -9.78 5.62 -14.60
CA PHE A 216 -9.95 4.50 -13.66
C PHE A 216 -10.32 3.21 -14.41
N ASN A 217 -9.82 2.07 -13.95
CA ASN A 217 -10.21 0.74 -14.44
C ASN A 217 -10.13 -0.29 -13.29
N TYR A 218 -10.59 -1.53 -13.52
CA TYR A 218 -10.60 -2.59 -12.49
C TYR A 218 -9.35 -3.50 -12.53
N ASN A 219 -8.41 -3.25 -13.43
CA ASN A 219 -7.27 -4.14 -13.71
C ASN A 219 -6.05 -3.82 -12.84
N GLY A 220 -6.23 -3.31 -11.62
CA GLY A 220 -5.12 -2.89 -10.77
C GLY A 220 -4.50 -3.99 -9.92
N ALA A 221 -5.02 -5.22 -9.97
CA ALA A 221 -4.46 -6.33 -9.20
C ALA A 221 -3.14 -6.83 -9.79
N LYS A 222 -2.10 -6.95 -8.96
CA LYS A 222 -0.77 -7.48 -9.33
C LYS A 222 -0.16 -6.84 -10.59
N VAL A 223 -0.34 -5.54 -10.77
CA VAL A 223 0.29 -4.78 -11.86
C VAL A 223 1.75 -4.47 -11.52
N VAL A 224 2.61 -4.33 -12.53
CA VAL A 224 4.05 -4.08 -12.35
C VAL A 224 4.36 -2.65 -12.74
N TYR A 225 5.05 -1.93 -11.86
CA TYR A 225 5.61 -0.60 -12.10
C TYR A 225 7.11 -0.60 -11.79
N ASP A 226 7.87 0.22 -12.52
CA ASP A 226 9.31 0.44 -12.35
C ASP A 226 9.65 1.79 -11.70
#